data_AF-A0A8W8J5H9-F1
#
_entry.id   AF-A0A8W8J5H9-F1
#
_cell.length_a   1.000
_cell.length_b   1.000
_cell.length_c   1.000
_cell.angle_alpha   90.00
_cell.angle_beta   90.00
_cell.angle_gamma   90.00
#
_symmetry.space_group_name_H-M   'P 1'
#
loop_
_entity.id
_entity.type
_entity.pdbx_description
1 polymer ?
#
loop_
_entity_poly.entity_id
_entity_poly.type
_entity_poly.pdbx_seq_one_letter_code
_entity_poly.pdbx_strand_id
1 'polypeptide(L)'
;MGDSGDEMNIDVDKLPKDSTGETSSLEISDIVKLFTGVIQSQFKTFSGQLKAEQSESISKKLKENSLHKIKSEGNRVQFEFNADLLEGLEKLESRAFDLKDSESLSIISELSKKLKTRQKHIRIADSSPAGWKTVNEYQCNEIADNSDDEKKIRSAENRALRHQKQNKRFQPYGTRKTPPAAAAGSPAQLAFPSVSNSFQPFPAFQQQQQQPFLYGQGRNKQSRRQPMPYDVCFNCFATGHWKSNCPKGKATQSQ
;
A
#
# COMPACT_ATOMS: atom_id res chain seq x y z
N MET A 1 104.43 -46.53 -5.31
CA MET A 1 103.10 -46.47 -5.95
C MET A 1 102.30 -47.67 -5.45
N GLY A 2 101.16 -47.41 -4.80
CA GLY A 2 100.15 -48.39 -4.34
C GLY A 2 100.61 -49.23 -3.16
N ASP A 3 100.38 -48.81 -1.91
CA ASP A 3 99.14 -48.96 -1.13
C ASP A 3 98.92 -50.41 -0.68
N SER A 4 99.49 -50.73 0.47
CA SER A 4 99.28 -51.95 1.24
C SER A 4 98.29 -51.63 2.35
N GLY A 5 97.20 -52.41 2.40
CA GLY A 5 96.31 -52.40 3.55
C GLY A 5 97.02 -52.87 4.81
N ASP A 6 96.50 -52.43 5.94
CA ASP A 6 96.46 -53.24 7.15
C ASP A 6 95.30 -52.75 8.03
N GLU A 7 94.51 -53.73 8.46
CA GLU A 7 93.48 -53.62 9.47
C GLU A 7 94.06 -53.04 10.77
N MET A 8 93.21 -52.43 11.62
CA MET A 8 93.12 -52.82 13.02
C MET A 8 91.94 -52.14 13.73
N ASN A 9 91.05 -53.04 14.14
CA ASN A 9 89.96 -52.98 15.10
C ASN A 9 90.33 -52.20 16.39
N ILE A 10 89.38 -51.46 17.00
CA ILE A 10 89.38 -51.22 18.46
C ILE A 10 87.95 -51.07 19.00
N ASP A 11 87.77 -51.85 20.05
CA ASP A 11 86.68 -52.14 20.97
C ASP A 11 85.63 -51.08 21.31
N VAL A 12 84.40 -51.59 21.32
CA VAL A 12 83.22 -51.07 22.00
C VAL A 12 83.27 -51.56 23.46
N ASP A 13 83.49 -50.64 24.40
CA ASP A 13 82.74 -50.51 25.66
C ASP A 13 83.52 -49.71 26.71
N LYS A 14 83.06 -48.47 26.97
CA LYS A 14 83.02 -47.93 28.33
C LYS A 14 82.20 -46.63 28.42
N LEU A 15 81.02 -46.77 29.03
CA LEU A 15 80.33 -45.67 29.72
C LEU A 15 81.22 -45.10 30.83
N PRO A 16 81.02 -43.80 31.14
CA PRO A 16 80.68 -43.44 32.50
C PRO A 16 79.41 -42.57 32.59
N LYS A 17 78.76 -42.70 33.75
CA LYS A 17 77.49 -42.11 34.16
C LYS A 17 77.60 -40.63 34.61
N ASP A 18 76.46 -39.96 34.45
CA ASP A 18 75.91 -38.83 35.21
C ASP A 18 76.59 -37.45 35.19
N SER A 19 75.89 -36.46 34.60
CA SER A 19 75.56 -35.23 35.33
C SER A 19 74.30 -34.55 34.77
N THR A 20 73.38 -34.33 35.71
CA THR A 20 72.14 -33.53 35.70
C THR A 20 72.04 -32.39 34.69
N GLY A 21 70.97 -32.42 33.90
CA GLY A 21 70.42 -31.29 33.16
C GLY A 21 69.02 -31.63 32.67
N GLU A 22 68.00 -31.48 33.53
CA GLU A 22 66.60 -31.48 33.11
C GLU A 22 66.36 -30.30 32.17
N THR A 23 66.48 -30.54 30.87
CA THR A 23 65.85 -29.70 29.86
C THR A 23 64.70 -30.50 29.27
N SER A 24 63.49 -30.17 29.69
CA SER A 24 62.23 -30.67 29.13
C SER A 24 62.20 -30.39 27.62
N SER A 25 62.60 -31.38 26.82
CA SER A 25 62.51 -31.32 25.36
C SER A 25 61.05 -31.48 24.97
N LEU A 26 60.33 -30.36 24.86
CA LEU A 26 59.03 -30.36 24.19
C LEU A 26 59.24 -30.88 22.77
N GLU A 27 58.57 -31.98 22.44
CA GLU A 27 58.61 -32.56 21.09
C GLU A 27 58.18 -31.49 20.07
N ILE A 28 58.87 -31.43 18.93
CA ILE A 28 58.58 -30.48 17.84
C ILE A 28 57.09 -30.58 17.43
N SER A 29 56.51 -31.79 17.52
CA SER A 29 55.09 -32.06 17.29
C SER A 29 54.17 -31.25 18.22
N ASP A 30 54.53 -31.11 19.49
CA ASP A 30 53.71 -30.40 20.47
C ASP A 30 53.83 -28.89 20.30
N ILE A 31 55.01 -28.39 19.88
CA ILE A 31 55.21 -26.99 19.49
C ILE A 31 54.37 -26.65 18.26
N VAL A 32 54.37 -27.50 17.23
CA VAL A 32 53.55 -27.31 16.01
C VAL A 32 52.06 -27.35 16.34
N LYS A 33 51.60 -28.27 17.18
CA LYS A 33 50.20 -28.32 17.63
C LYS A 33 49.81 -27.05 18.39
N LEU A 34 50.66 -26.57 19.30
CA LEU A 34 50.42 -25.34 20.04
C LEU A 34 50.29 -24.15 19.09
N PHE A 35 51.21 -24.03 18.12
CA PHE A 35 51.20 -22.96 17.13
C PHE A 35 49.98 -23.02 16.20
N THR A 36 49.61 -24.22 15.74
CA THR A 36 48.41 -24.42 14.92
C THR A 36 47.15 -24.09 15.70
N GLY A 37 47.09 -24.44 16.98
CA GLY A 37 46.01 -24.07 17.89
C GLY A 37 45.89 -22.56 18.09
N VAL A 38 47.01 -21.86 18.25
CA VAL A 38 47.04 -20.40 18.32
C VAL A 38 46.53 -19.79 17.02
N ILE A 39 46.99 -20.25 15.86
CA ILE A 39 46.52 -19.75 14.56
C ILE A 39 45.01 -19.99 14.38
N GLN A 40 44.50 -21.18 14.70
CA GLN A 40 43.07 -21.46 14.58
C GLN A 40 42.24 -20.61 15.54
N SER A 41 42.72 -20.38 16.77
CA SER A 41 42.05 -19.51 17.75
C SER A 41 42.03 -18.05 17.29
N GLN A 42 43.16 -17.54 16.80
CA GLN A 42 43.27 -16.20 16.24
C GLN A 42 42.37 -16.06 15.00
N PHE A 43 42.37 -17.04 14.09
CA PHE A 43 41.53 -17.03 12.90
C PHE A 43 40.03 -17.06 13.24
N LYS A 44 39.62 -17.86 14.23
CA LYS A 44 38.23 -17.90 14.70
C LYS A 44 37.81 -16.57 15.33
N THR A 45 38.71 -15.94 16.08
CA THR A 45 38.50 -14.62 16.68
C THR A 45 38.37 -13.53 15.61
N PHE A 46 39.30 -13.48 14.65
CA PHE A 46 39.25 -12.53 13.53
C PHE A 46 38.02 -12.73 12.64
N SER A 47 37.67 -13.98 12.30
CA SER A 47 36.47 -14.26 11.51
C SER A 47 35.18 -13.86 12.26
N GLY A 48 35.15 -14.04 13.58
CA GLY A 48 34.07 -13.57 14.44
C GLY A 48 33.96 -12.05 14.45
N GLN A 49 35.08 -11.34 14.65
CA GLN A 49 35.14 -9.88 14.64
C GLN A 49 34.70 -9.31 13.28
N LEU A 50 35.19 -9.86 12.18
CA LEU A 50 34.90 -9.36 10.83
C LEU A 50 33.42 -9.54 10.46
N LYS A 51 32.78 -10.64 10.88
CA LYS A 51 31.33 -10.86 10.73
C LYS A 51 30.51 -9.88 11.58
N ALA A 52 30.92 -9.65 12.83
CA ALA A 52 30.23 -8.71 13.71
C ALA A 52 30.34 -7.27 13.20
N GLU A 53 31.54 -6.83 12.81
CA GLU A 53 31.81 -5.46 12.40
C GLU A 53 31.19 -5.09 11.05
N GLN A 54 31.22 -6.00 10.07
CA GLN A 54 30.50 -5.81 8.80
C GLN A 54 28.98 -5.77 9.01
N SER A 55 28.43 -6.70 9.79
CA SER A 55 26.98 -6.78 9.98
C SER A 55 26.44 -5.55 10.70
N GLU A 56 27.16 -5.04 11.70
CA GLU A 56 26.76 -3.85 12.44
C GLU A 56 26.90 -2.58 11.59
N SER A 57 28.00 -2.45 10.82
CA SER A 57 28.22 -1.30 9.92
C SER A 57 27.19 -1.23 8.78
N ILE A 58 26.84 -2.37 8.20
CA ILE A 58 25.80 -2.47 7.17
C ILE A 58 24.44 -2.14 7.78
N SER A 59 24.13 -2.67 8.96
CA SER A 59 22.86 -2.42 9.65
C SER A 59 22.71 -0.94 10.01
N LYS A 60 23.76 -0.29 10.51
CA LYS A 60 23.78 1.17 10.78
C LYS A 60 23.51 1.97 9.52
N LYS A 61 24.21 1.68 8.41
CA LYS A 61 23.99 2.36 7.12
C LYS A 61 22.58 2.12 6.56
N LEU A 62 22.01 0.93 6.73
CA LEU A 62 20.64 0.64 6.29
C LEU A 62 19.61 1.39 7.16
N LYS A 63 19.81 1.43 8.48
CA LYS A 63 18.97 2.18 9.43
C LYS A 63 19.04 3.66 9.09
N GLU A 64 20.24 4.21 8.92
CA GLU A 64 20.50 5.59 8.52
C GLU A 64 19.82 5.94 7.18
N ASN A 65 19.97 5.12 6.14
CA ASN A 65 19.30 5.34 4.86
C ASN A 65 17.76 5.27 4.95
N SER A 66 17.23 4.49 5.88
CA SER A 66 15.79 4.42 6.13
C SER A 66 15.28 5.67 6.87
N LEU A 67 16.09 6.22 7.78
CA LEU A 67 15.79 7.43 8.56
C LEU A 67 15.84 8.69 7.70
N HIS A 68 16.84 8.82 6.84
CA HIS A 68 16.97 9.94 5.90
C HIS A 68 15.81 10.02 4.89
N LYS A 69 15.03 8.95 4.73
CA LYS A 69 13.83 8.95 3.87
C LYS A 69 12.60 9.54 4.56
N ILE A 70 12.63 9.72 5.88
CA ILE A 70 11.51 10.28 6.65
C ILE A 70 11.70 11.80 6.74
N LYS A 71 10.82 12.54 6.08
CA LYS A 71 10.86 13.99 5.89
C LYS A 71 10.40 14.76 7.11
N SER A 72 9.35 14.27 7.78
CA SER A 72 8.80 14.97 8.94
C SER A 72 9.50 14.56 10.24
N GLU A 73 9.95 15.56 10.98
CA GLU A 73 10.74 15.36 12.20
C GLU A 73 10.01 14.50 13.24
N GLY A 74 8.73 14.77 13.48
CA GLY A 74 7.93 14.00 14.44
C GLY A 74 7.81 12.52 14.05
N ASN A 75 7.66 12.22 12.75
CA ASN A 75 7.61 10.84 12.28
C ASN A 75 8.99 10.17 12.36
N ARG A 76 10.07 10.91 12.14
CA ARG A 76 11.45 10.40 12.27
C ARG A 76 11.74 9.96 13.69
N VAL A 77 11.47 10.81 14.67
CA VAL A 77 11.65 10.49 16.11
C VAL A 77 10.84 9.26 16.51
N GLN A 78 9.59 9.15 16.06
CA GLN A 78 8.75 7.98 16.33
C GLN A 78 9.28 6.72 15.64
N PHE A 79 9.85 6.83 14.45
CA PHE A 79 10.42 5.70 13.73
C PHE A 79 11.69 5.18 14.40
N GLU A 80 12.57 6.08 14.84
CA GLU A 80 13.79 5.75 15.60
C GLU A 80 13.45 5.03 16.89
N PHE A 81 12.56 5.61 17.69
CA PHE A 81 12.09 4.99 18.94
C PHE A 81 11.55 3.57 18.71
N ASN A 82 10.72 3.37 17.69
CA ASN A 82 10.19 2.05 17.35
C ASN A 82 11.29 1.08 16.87
N ALA A 83 12.31 1.59 16.18
CA ALA A 83 13.43 0.78 15.71
C ALA A 83 14.33 0.32 16.87
N ASP A 84 14.52 1.16 17.88
CA ASP A 84 15.28 0.81 19.08
C ASP A 84 14.53 -0.21 19.94
N LEU A 85 13.20 -0.10 20.03
CA LEU A 85 12.38 -1.13 20.65
C LEU A 85 12.46 -2.48 19.92
N LEU A 86 12.48 -2.48 18.58
CA LEU A 86 12.66 -3.71 17.80
C LEU A 86 14.01 -4.36 18.07
N GLU A 87 15.09 -3.58 18.17
CA GLU A 87 16.41 -4.12 18.53
C GLU A 87 16.40 -4.74 19.94
N GLY A 88 15.72 -4.10 20.90
CA GLY A 88 15.51 -4.65 22.24
C GLY A 88 14.72 -5.98 22.21
N LEU A 89 13.68 -6.06 21.38
CA LEU A 89 12.89 -7.28 21.20
C LEU A 89 13.69 -8.40 20.54
N GLU A 90 14.55 -8.12 19.55
CA GLU A 90 15.41 -9.14 18.93
C GLU A 90 16.42 -9.73 19.94
N LYS A 91 16.95 -8.89 20.83
CA LYS A 91 17.81 -9.36 21.95
C LYS A 91 17.02 -10.23 22.93
N LEU A 92 15.78 -9.86 23.25
CA LEU A 92 14.90 -10.66 24.10
C LEU A 92 14.49 -11.97 23.43
N GLU A 93 14.21 -11.95 22.13
CA GLU A 93 13.86 -13.13 21.33
C GLU A 93 14.98 -14.15 21.36
N SER A 94 16.23 -13.70 21.17
CA SER A 94 17.42 -14.55 21.24
C SER A 94 17.54 -15.24 22.62
N ARG A 95 17.35 -14.48 23.71
CA ARG A 95 17.40 -15.03 25.08
C ARG A 95 16.25 -16.01 25.36
N ALA A 96 15.03 -15.66 24.94
CA ALA A 96 13.86 -16.52 25.12
C ALA A 96 13.99 -17.81 24.30
N PHE A 97 14.60 -17.73 23.11
CA PHE A 97 14.92 -18.88 22.28
C PHE A 97 15.92 -19.82 22.96
N ASP A 98 17.01 -19.29 23.51
CA ASP A 98 18.01 -20.08 24.25
C ASP A 98 17.40 -20.78 25.48
N LEU A 99 16.47 -20.11 26.17
CA LEU A 99 15.73 -20.63 27.31
C LEU A 99 14.56 -21.55 26.93
N LYS A 100 14.25 -21.68 25.63
CA LYS A 100 13.09 -22.44 25.10
C LYS A 100 11.75 -21.99 25.69
N ASP A 101 11.63 -20.70 26.02
CA ASP A 101 10.40 -20.12 26.55
C ASP A 101 9.45 -19.75 25.39
N SER A 102 8.56 -20.67 25.05
CA SER A 102 7.62 -20.51 23.95
C SER A 102 6.59 -19.40 24.18
N GLU A 103 6.21 -19.14 25.43
CA GLU A 103 5.22 -18.09 25.74
C GLU A 103 5.84 -16.71 25.51
N SER A 104 7.05 -16.48 26.02
CA SER A 104 7.79 -15.25 25.77
C SER A 104 8.03 -15.04 24.27
N LEU A 105 8.42 -16.08 23.52
CA LEU A 105 8.61 -15.99 22.07
C LEU A 105 7.34 -15.56 21.33
N SER A 106 6.17 -16.10 21.73
CA SER A 106 4.88 -15.71 21.14
C SER A 106 4.57 -14.23 21.38
N ILE A 107 4.72 -13.77 22.63
CA ILE A 107 4.50 -12.37 23.01
C ILE A 107 5.46 -11.44 22.27
N ILE A 108 6.75 -11.78 22.22
CA ILE A 108 7.77 -11.01 21.50
C ILE A 108 7.44 -10.93 20.01
N SER A 109 7.00 -12.04 19.40
CA SER A 109 6.58 -12.07 17.99
C SER A 109 5.40 -11.12 17.73
N GLU A 110 4.40 -11.11 18.61
CA GLU A 110 3.25 -10.22 18.50
C GLU A 110 3.63 -8.73 18.63
N LEU A 111 4.46 -8.40 19.63
CA LEU A 111 4.97 -7.03 19.83
C LEU A 111 5.81 -6.56 18.63
N SER A 112 6.68 -7.43 18.12
CA SER A 112 7.48 -7.18 16.92
C SER A 112 6.60 -6.92 15.70
N LYS A 113 5.51 -7.68 15.51
CA LYS A 113 4.54 -7.43 14.44
C LYS A 113 3.87 -6.07 14.59
N LYS A 114 3.42 -5.69 15.79
CA LYS A 114 2.80 -4.38 16.06
C LYS A 114 3.74 -3.22 15.74
N LEU A 115 5.02 -3.31 16.15
CA LEU A 115 6.03 -2.28 15.86
C LEU A 115 6.34 -2.18 14.36
N LYS A 116 6.49 -3.31 13.66
CA LYS A 116 6.68 -3.33 12.20
C LYS A 116 5.50 -2.69 11.46
N THR A 117 4.28 -2.99 11.90
CA THR A 117 3.05 -2.34 11.40
C THR A 117 3.07 -0.83 11.65
N ARG A 118 3.47 -0.39 12.85
CA ARG A 118 3.60 1.05 13.17
C ARG A 118 4.64 1.75 12.30
N GLN A 119 5.81 1.14 12.08
CA GLN A 119 6.84 1.66 11.18
C GLN A 119 6.32 1.78 9.74
N LYS A 120 5.53 0.81 9.26
CA LYS A 120 4.86 0.90 7.95
C LYS A 120 3.90 2.08 7.89
N HIS A 121 3.08 2.28 8.92
CA HIS A 121 2.16 3.43 9.01
C HIS A 121 2.90 4.77 8.97
N ILE A 122 4.00 4.89 9.71
CA ILE A 122 4.82 6.11 9.69
C ILE A 122 5.35 6.38 8.28
N ARG A 123 5.83 5.36 7.56
CA ARG A 123 6.30 5.51 6.18
C ARG A 123 5.17 5.94 5.23
N ILE A 124 3.97 5.40 5.39
CA ILE A 124 2.80 5.82 4.61
C ILE A 124 2.46 7.28 4.91
N ALA A 125 2.35 7.65 6.19
CA ALA A 125 2.06 9.01 6.61
C ALA A 125 3.10 10.01 6.07
N ASP A 126 4.37 9.65 6.10
CA ASP A 126 5.43 10.55 5.66
C ASP A 126 5.55 10.66 4.13
N SER A 127 5.19 9.59 3.40
CA SER A 127 5.18 9.57 1.93
C SER A 127 3.97 10.28 1.32
N SER A 128 2.85 10.33 2.01
CA SER A 128 1.58 10.86 1.50
C SER A 128 1.39 12.34 1.88
N PRO A 129 0.93 13.20 0.95
CA PRO A 129 0.54 14.58 1.28
C PRO A 129 -0.59 14.67 2.32
N ALA A 130 -1.48 13.67 2.35
CA ALA A 130 -2.58 13.62 3.31
C ALA A 130 -2.19 12.96 4.65
N GLY A 131 -0.93 12.53 4.79
CA GLY A 131 -0.36 12.12 6.07
C GLY A 131 -1.08 10.95 6.73
N TRP A 132 -1.36 11.14 8.03
CA TRP A 132 -2.10 10.17 8.85
C TRP A 132 -3.52 9.87 8.37
N LYS A 133 -4.15 10.76 7.57
CA LYS A 133 -5.45 10.43 6.95
C LYS A 133 -5.31 9.27 5.98
N THR A 134 -4.23 9.22 5.20
CA THR A 134 -3.93 8.07 4.32
C THR A 134 -3.69 6.79 5.09
N VAL A 135 -3.07 6.87 6.28
CA VAL A 135 -2.92 5.72 7.17
C VAL A 135 -4.28 5.21 7.67
N ASN A 136 -5.18 6.13 8.02
CA ASN A 136 -6.52 5.77 8.47
C ASN A 136 -7.30 5.02 7.38
N GLU A 137 -7.34 5.57 6.15
CA GLU A 137 -7.92 4.88 4.99
C GLU A 137 -7.24 3.53 4.72
N TYR A 138 -5.91 3.46 4.84
CA TYR A 138 -5.15 2.23 4.68
C TYR A 138 -5.54 1.14 5.69
N GLN A 139 -5.83 1.51 6.94
CA GLN A 139 -6.27 0.57 7.98
C GLN A 139 -7.73 0.18 7.83
N CYS A 140 -8.60 1.09 7.39
CA CYS A 140 -10.04 0.84 7.24
C CYS A 140 -10.39 -0.09 6.06
N ASN A 141 -9.42 -0.43 5.20
CA ASN A 141 -9.62 -1.32 4.06
C ASN A 141 -9.60 -2.81 4.47
N GLU A 142 -10.54 -3.24 5.31
CA GLU A 142 -10.68 -4.65 5.74
C GLU A 142 -11.45 -5.54 4.73
N ILE A 143 -12.13 -4.93 3.75
CA ILE A 143 -13.05 -5.66 2.86
C ILE A 143 -12.34 -6.22 1.62
N ALA A 144 -11.15 -5.71 1.29
CA ALA A 144 -10.45 -6.06 0.06
C ALA A 144 -9.18 -6.87 0.34
N ASP A 145 -9.09 -8.07 -0.25
CA ASP A 145 -7.93 -8.94 -0.08
C ASP A 145 -6.66 -8.37 -0.73
N ASN A 146 -6.83 -7.51 -1.74
CA ASN A 146 -5.75 -6.80 -2.42
C ASN A 146 -6.28 -5.53 -3.13
N SER A 147 -5.37 -4.73 -3.68
CA SER A 147 -5.73 -3.47 -4.37
C SER A 147 -6.63 -3.66 -5.60
N ASP A 148 -6.59 -4.81 -6.26
CA ASP A 148 -7.49 -5.10 -7.39
C ASP A 148 -8.91 -5.38 -6.90
N ASP A 149 -9.03 -6.14 -5.80
CA ASP A 149 -10.30 -6.41 -5.14
C ASP A 149 -10.93 -5.12 -4.59
N GLU A 150 -10.11 -4.22 -4.04
CA GLU A 150 -10.55 -2.89 -3.59
C GLU A 150 -11.17 -2.07 -4.73
N LYS A 151 -10.57 -2.12 -5.92
CA LYS A 151 -11.11 -1.48 -7.13
C LYS A 151 -12.41 -2.15 -7.58
N LYS A 152 -12.50 -3.48 -7.51
CA LYS A 152 -13.71 -4.25 -7.85
C LYS A 152 -14.86 -3.90 -6.91
N ILE A 153 -14.62 -3.85 -5.61
CA ILE A 153 -15.61 -3.46 -4.60
C ILE A 153 -16.10 -2.04 -4.85
N ARG A 154 -15.20 -1.05 -5.03
CA ARG A 154 -15.60 0.33 -5.35
C ARG A 154 -16.37 0.44 -6.67
N SER A 155 -16.01 -0.36 -7.67
CA SER A 155 -16.74 -0.40 -8.95
C SER A 155 -18.14 -0.99 -8.79
N ALA A 156 -18.27 -2.09 -8.03
CA ALA A 156 -19.54 -2.73 -7.72
C ALA A 156 -20.46 -1.82 -6.91
N GLU A 157 -19.94 -1.16 -5.87
CA GLU A 157 -20.67 -0.18 -5.06
C GLU A 157 -21.19 0.97 -5.91
N ASN A 158 -20.33 1.56 -6.75
CA ASN A 158 -20.73 2.64 -7.67
C ASN A 158 -21.82 2.19 -8.65
N ARG A 159 -21.75 0.95 -9.14
CA ARG A 159 -22.80 0.37 -10.01
C ARG A 159 -24.11 0.19 -9.25
N ALA A 160 -24.06 -0.35 -8.03
CA ALA A 160 -25.23 -0.53 -7.17
C ALA A 160 -25.90 0.82 -6.84
N LEU A 161 -25.13 1.85 -6.48
CA LEU A 161 -25.64 3.20 -6.21
C LEU A 161 -26.33 3.81 -7.44
N ARG A 162 -25.81 3.56 -8.64
CA ARG A 162 -26.46 3.99 -9.89
C ARG A 162 -27.80 3.29 -10.10
N HIS A 163 -27.87 1.98 -9.91
CA HIS A 163 -29.14 1.24 -9.99
C HIS A 163 -30.15 1.71 -8.94
N GLN A 164 -29.71 1.97 -7.71
CA GLN A 164 -30.59 2.49 -6.65
C GLN A 164 -31.16 3.87 -6.99
N LYS A 165 -30.34 4.78 -7.56
CA LYS A 165 -30.80 6.11 -8.01
C LYS A 165 -31.74 6.01 -9.22
N GLN A 166 -31.50 5.11 -10.15
CA GLN A 166 -32.38 4.90 -11.31
C GLN A 166 -33.75 4.34 -10.90
N ASN A 167 -33.79 3.35 -10.00
CA ASN A 167 -35.04 2.78 -9.48
C ASN A 167 -35.86 3.79 -8.67
N LYS A 168 -35.22 4.78 -8.05
CA LYS A 168 -35.92 5.90 -7.39
C LYS A 168 -36.44 6.96 -8.35
N ARG A 169 -35.87 7.07 -9.57
CA ARG A 169 -36.21 8.12 -10.54
C ARG A 169 -37.32 7.71 -11.52
N PHE A 170 -37.59 6.41 -11.67
CA PHE A 170 -38.60 5.91 -12.61
C PHE A 170 -39.75 5.22 -11.86
N GLN A 171 -40.79 6.00 -11.54
CA GLN A 171 -42.15 5.50 -11.39
C GLN A 171 -43.01 6.10 -12.51
N PRO A 172 -43.13 5.44 -13.69
CA PRO A 172 -43.94 5.95 -14.79
C PRO A 172 -45.44 5.87 -14.49
N TYR A 173 -45.85 5.10 -13.49
CA TYR A 173 -47.22 5.03 -13.00
C TYR A 173 -47.20 4.91 -11.48
N GLY A 174 -47.18 6.06 -10.79
CA GLY A 174 -47.59 6.10 -9.39
C GLY A 174 -49.05 5.67 -9.32
N THR A 175 -49.33 4.53 -8.70
CA THR A 175 -50.69 4.15 -8.34
C THR A 175 -51.26 5.27 -7.47
N ARG A 176 -52.21 6.02 -8.01
CA ARG A 176 -52.96 7.04 -7.27
C ARG A 176 -53.59 6.34 -6.07
N LYS A 177 -53.10 6.64 -4.87
CA LYS A 177 -53.82 6.30 -3.64
C LYS A 177 -55.15 7.06 -3.71
N THR A 178 -56.25 6.32 -3.83
CA THR A 178 -57.61 6.85 -3.71
C THR A 178 -57.75 7.51 -2.32
N PRO A 179 -58.24 8.76 -2.23
CA PRO A 179 -58.57 9.35 -0.94
C PRO A 179 -59.83 8.67 -0.37
N PRO A 180 -59.97 8.54 0.97
CA PRO A 180 -61.13 7.91 1.57
C PRO A 180 -62.35 8.81 1.36
N ALA A 181 -63.47 8.17 1.02
CA ALA A 181 -64.76 8.83 0.87
C ALA A 181 -65.18 9.48 2.21
N ALA A 182 -65.35 10.80 2.21
CA ALA A 182 -66.11 11.49 3.24
C ALA A 182 -67.45 11.93 2.64
N ALA A 183 -68.52 11.44 3.26
CA ALA A 183 -69.90 11.64 2.86
C ALA A 183 -70.44 13.03 3.22
N ALA A 184 -71.54 13.38 2.52
CA ALA A 184 -72.66 14.26 2.91
C ALA A 184 -72.82 15.57 2.13
N GLY A 185 -73.95 15.68 1.39
CA GLY A 185 -74.55 16.95 0.97
C GLY A 185 -75.10 17.04 -0.47
N SER A 186 -76.27 16.46 -0.73
CA SER A 186 -77.13 16.51 -1.95
C SER A 186 -77.63 17.94 -2.37
N PRO A 187 -78.50 18.12 -3.41
CA PRO A 187 -78.49 17.65 -4.82
C PRO A 187 -79.02 18.71 -5.84
N ALA A 188 -79.27 18.28 -7.10
CA ALA A 188 -80.14 18.86 -8.17
C ALA A 188 -79.38 19.59 -9.31
N GLN A 189 -79.64 19.41 -10.62
CA GLN A 189 -80.84 19.02 -11.38
C GLN A 189 -80.45 18.22 -12.66
N LEU A 190 -81.09 17.07 -12.98
CA LEU A 190 -82.10 16.82 -14.06
C LEU A 190 -81.61 17.14 -15.50
N ALA A 191 -81.75 16.34 -16.58
CA ALA A 191 -82.50 15.12 -16.91
C ALA A 191 -81.93 14.46 -18.22
N PHE A 192 -82.17 13.15 -18.40
CA PHE A 192 -81.98 12.30 -19.61
C PHE A 192 -83.31 12.24 -20.43
N PRO A 193 -83.50 11.55 -21.60
CA PRO A 193 -82.70 10.45 -22.20
C PRO A 193 -82.57 10.31 -23.76
N SER A 194 -81.54 9.52 -24.15
CA SER A 194 -81.42 8.48 -25.21
C SER A 194 -82.12 8.60 -26.59
N VAL A 195 -81.33 8.51 -27.69
CA VAL A 195 -81.30 7.35 -28.62
C VAL A 195 -80.17 7.44 -29.69
N SER A 196 -79.48 6.29 -29.87
CA SER A 196 -78.96 5.68 -31.11
C SER A 196 -77.66 6.11 -31.82
N ASN A 197 -76.94 5.03 -32.21
CA ASN A 197 -75.86 4.85 -33.21
C ASN A 197 -74.43 5.21 -32.78
N SER A 198 -73.37 4.47 -33.11
CA SER A 198 -73.15 3.11 -33.65
C SER A 198 -71.65 2.84 -33.54
N PHE A 199 -71.33 1.59 -33.26
CA PHE A 199 -70.02 0.94 -33.17
C PHE A 199 -69.15 1.10 -34.44
N GLN A 200 -67.85 1.44 -34.30
CA GLN A 200 -66.71 1.03 -35.16
C GLN A 200 -65.35 1.64 -34.70
N PRO A 201 -64.18 1.09 -35.10
CA PRO A 201 -63.15 0.64 -34.15
C PRO A 201 -61.74 1.23 -34.34
N PHE A 202 -60.83 0.81 -33.43
CA PHE A 202 -59.37 1.00 -33.42
C PHE A 202 -58.66 0.91 -34.78
N PRO A 203 -57.58 1.68 -35.02
CA PRO A 203 -56.53 1.25 -35.92
C PRO A 203 -55.34 0.62 -35.18
N ALA A 204 -54.81 -0.38 -35.85
CA ALA A 204 -53.86 -1.37 -35.40
C ALA A 204 -52.40 -0.87 -35.34
N PHE A 205 -51.65 -1.61 -34.55
CA PHE A 205 -50.20 -1.79 -34.58
C PHE A 205 -49.63 -1.85 -36.01
N GLN A 206 -48.75 -0.91 -36.36
CA GLN A 206 -47.79 -1.10 -37.45
C GLN A 206 -46.35 -0.99 -36.95
N GLN A 207 -45.67 -2.11 -37.14
CA GLN A 207 -44.26 -2.39 -36.91
C GLN A 207 -43.45 -1.64 -37.98
N GLN A 208 -42.72 -0.59 -37.60
CA GLN A 208 -41.84 0.12 -38.54
C GLN A 208 -40.51 -0.61 -38.66
N GLN A 209 -40.35 -1.26 -39.81
CA GLN A 209 -39.11 -1.83 -40.29
C GLN A 209 -38.05 -0.74 -40.53
N GLN A 210 -36.80 -1.16 -40.35
CA GLN A 210 -35.58 -0.41 -40.58
C GLN A 210 -35.45 0.00 -42.06
N GLN A 211 -35.08 1.26 -42.34
CA GLN A 211 -34.39 1.70 -43.56
C GLN A 211 -33.52 2.95 -43.28
N PRO A 212 -32.50 3.23 -44.11
CA PRO A 212 -31.21 3.76 -43.66
C PRO A 212 -30.99 5.24 -43.97
N PHE A 213 -29.95 5.78 -43.30
CA PHE A 213 -29.19 7.00 -43.60
C PHE A 213 -29.73 7.94 -44.71
N LEU A 214 -30.31 9.07 -44.30
CA LEU A 214 -30.25 10.31 -45.07
C LEU A 214 -29.62 11.42 -44.20
N TYR A 215 -28.50 11.91 -44.69
CA TYR A 215 -27.79 13.08 -44.18
C TYR A 215 -28.69 14.33 -44.28
N GLY A 216 -28.78 15.08 -43.18
CA GLY A 216 -29.13 16.49 -43.20
C GLY A 216 -30.62 16.82 -43.12
N GLN A 217 -31.07 17.20 -41.92
CA GLN A 217 -31.88 18.40 -41.62
C GLN A 217 -32.54 18.25 -40.24
N GLY A 218 -32.55 19.33 -39.46
CA GLY A 218 -33.42 19.45 -38.29
C GLY A 218 -32.78 19.18 -36.93
N ARG A 219 -31.69 19.90 -36.57
CA ARG A 219 -31.36 20.06 -35.14
C ARG A 219 -32.46 20.89 -34.48
N ASN A 220 -33.26 20.25 -33.62
CA ASN A 220 -34.10 20.89 -32.62
C ASN A 220 -33.31 21.98 -31.91
N LYS A 221 -33.62 23.25 -32.21
CA LYS A 221 -33.05 24.41 -31.54
C LYS A 221 -33.59 24.42 -30.10
N GLN A 222 -32.85 23.82 -29.19
CA GLN A 222 -33.00 24.07 -27.77
C GLN A 222 -32.95 25.59 -27.58
N SER A 223 -34.03 26.16 -27.06
CA SER A 223 -34.14 27.57 -26.74
C SER A 223 -32.92 27.96 -25.89
N ARG A 224 -31.99 28.75 -26.47
CA ARG A 224 -30.85 29.26 -25.73
C ARG A 224 -31.39 30.18 -24.65
N ARG A 225 -31.07 29.88 -23.38
CA ARG A 225 -31.33 30.81 -22.26
C ARG A 225 -30.81 32.20 -22.61
N GLN A 226 -31.56 33.23 -22.25
CA GLN A 226 -31.09 34.61 -22.31
C GLN A 226 -30.37 34.97 -21.00
N PRO A 227 -29.39 35.89 -21.03
CA PRO A 227 -28.69 36.34 -19.82
C PRO A 227 -29.67 36.97 -18.82
N MET A 228 -29.55 36.59 -17.55
CA MET A 228 -30.35 37.16 -16.47
C MET A 228 -29.63 38.37 -15.85
N PRO A 229 -30.35 39.31 -15.19
CA PRO A 229 -29.75 40.50 -14.59
C PRO A 229 -28.64 40.25 -13.55
N TYR A 230 -28.61 39.04 -12.96
CA TYR A 230 -27.60 38.61 -11.98
C TYR A 230 -26.44 37.83 -12.61
N ASP A 231 -26.49 37.48 -13.90
CA ASP A 231 -25.41 36.76 -14.57
C ASP A 231 -24.21 37.70 -14.75
N VAL A 232 -23.01 37.23 -14.38
CA VAL A 232 -21.76 37.99 -14.51
C VAL A 232 -21.05 37.67 -15.83
N CYS A 233 -20.54 38.71 -16.50
CA CYS A 233 -19.76 38.57 -17.71
C CYS A 233 -18.30 38.18 -17.39
N PHE A 234 -17.84 37.03 -17.89
CA PHE A 234 -16.45 36.58 -17.71
C PHE A 234 -15.39 37.37 -18.50
N ASN A 235 -15.76 38.44 -19.21
CA ASN A 235 -14.81 39.33 -19.89
C ASN A 235 -14.62 40.66 -19.14
N CYS A 236 -15.71 41.27 -18.67
CA CYS A 236 -15.68 42.59 -18.03
C CYS A 236 -16.17 42.60 -16.58
N PHE A 237 -16.58 41.44 -16.05
CA PHE A 237 -17.12 41.24 -14.70
C PHE A 237 -18.38 42.04 -14.35
N ALA A 238 -18.98 42.74 -15.32
CA ALA A 238 -20.28 43.40 -15.15
C ALA A 238 -21.44 42.40 -15.29
N THR A 239 -22.56 42.68 -14.63
CA THR A 239 -23.75 41.84 -14.67
C THR A 239 -24.65 42.14 -15.89
N GLY A 240 -25.60 41.25 -16.17
CA GLY A 240 -26.65 41.45 -17.18
C GLY A 240 -26.30 41.02 -18.61
N HIS A 241 -25.12 40.44 -18.85
CA HIS A 241 -24.75 39.88 -20.15
C HIS A 241 -23.69 38.78 -20.03
N TRP A 242 -23.64 37.87 -21.01
CA TRP A 242 -22.56 36.88 -21.11
C TRP A 242 -21.39 37.38 -21.94
N LYS A 243 -20.25 36.70 -21.81
CA LYS A 243 -19.01 37.00 -22.58
C LYS A 243 -19.26 37.15 -24.09
N SER A 244 -20.14 36.33 -24.67
CA SER A 244 -20.49 36.38 -26.10
C SER A 244 -21.13 37.70 -26.55
N ASN A 245 -21.77 38.42 -25.63
CA ASN A 245 -22.50 39.65 -25.91
C ASN A 245 -21.85 40.84 -25.17
N CYS A 246 -20.57 40.73 -24.81
CA CYS A 246 -19.88 41.77 -24.05
C CYS A 246 -19.62 43.01 -24.92
N PRO A 247 -20.09 44.21 -24.52
CA PRO A 247 -19.84 45.44 -25.27
C PRO A 247 -18.33 45.79 -25.32
N LYS A 248 -17.56 45.35 -24.33
CA LYS A 248 -16.09 45.53 -24.28
C LYS A 248 -15.32 44.46 -25.09
N GLY A 249 -15.99 43.45 -25.64
CA GLY A 249 -15.37 42.33 -26.34
C GLY A 249 -15.16 42.52 -27.84
N LYS A 250 -15.65 43.62 -28.43
CA LYS A 250 -15.59 43.88 -29.89
C LYS A 250 -14.34 44.64 -30.36
N ALA A 251 -13.32 44.82 -29.51
CA ALA A 251 -12.14 45.62 -29.85
C ALA A 251 -10.91 44.81 -30.34
N THR A 252 -11.01 43.49 -30.47
CA THR A 252 -9.88 42.65 -30.93
C THR A 252 -10.35 41.68 -32.00
N GLN A 253 -10.66 42.23 -33.17
CA GLN A 253 -10.59 41.55 -34.47
C GLN A 253 -10.78 42.63 -35.56
N SER A 254 -9.71 43.35 -35.83
CA SER A 254 -9.48 44.02 -37.11
C SER A 254 -8.00 43.83 -37.44
N GLN A 255 -7.79 43.61 -38.74
CA GLN A 255 -6.63 43.06 -39.43
C GLN A 255 -5.29 43.70 -39.06
#